data_AF-A0A9X1SHZ5-F1
#
_entry.id   AF-A0A9X1SHZ5-F1
#
_cell.length_a   1.000
_cell.length_b   1.000
_cell.length_c   1.000
_cell.angle_alpha   90.00
_cell.angle_beta   90.00
_cell.angle_gamma   90.00
#
_symmetry.space_group_name_H-M   'P 1'
#
loop_
_entity.id
_entity.type
_entity.pdbx_description
1 polymer ?
#
loop_
_entity_poly.entity_id
_entity_poly.type
_entity_poly.pdbx_seq_one_letter_code
_entity_poly.pdbx_strand_id
1 'polypeptide(L)'
;MWEKQPNDDRFDLKFAKGTPLYDAVAEIAARVERSLDSMEELTMGEIYHLAKGEYGEQLPEFWVRWAEWNEPGQMDAMGDL
;
A
#
# COMPACT_ATOMS: atom_id res chain seq x y z
N MET A 1 4.72 -23.75 2.13
CA MET A 1 5.48 -22.65 2.73
C MET A 1 4.56 -21.44 2.60
N TRP A 2 4.10 -20.85 3.71
CA TRP A 2 3.32 -19.60 3.60
C TRP A 2 4.31 -18.48 3.30
N GLU A 3 4.35 -18.06 2.04
CA GLU A 3 5.07 -16.87 1.62
C GLU A 3 4.40 -15.69 2.31
N LYS A 4 5.10 -15.03 3.23
CA LYS A 4 4.65 -13.77 3.83
C LYS A 4 4.29 -12.82 2.70
N GLN A 5 3.06 -12.32 2.68
CA GLN A 5 2.69 -11.35 1.67
C GLN A 5 3.23 -9.98 2.11
N PRO A 6 3.71 -9.14 1.20
CA PRO A 6 4.18 -7.79 1.55
C PRO A 6 3.13 -6.95 2.27
N ASN A 7 1.85 -7.30 2.14
CA ASN A 7 0.74 -6.70 2.88
C ASN A 7 0.74 -7.02 4.39
N ASP A 8 1.37 -8.12 4.81
CA ASP A 8 1.51 -8.51 6.23
C ASP A 8 2.69 -7.80 6.92
N ASP A 9 3.61 -7.21 6.14
CA ASP A 9 4.75 -6.50 6.70
C ASP A 9 4.33 -5.10 7.19
N ARG A 10 4.85 -4.73 8.36
CA ARG A 10 4.66 -3.40 8.94
C ARG A 10 5.43 -2.37 8.13
N PHE A 11 4.83 -1.19 8.00
CA PHE A 11 5.55 -0.07 7.41
C PHE A 11 6.76 0.28 8.29
N ASP A 12 7.94 0.30 7.68
CA ASP A 12 9.18 0.72 8.32
C ASP A 12 9.57 2.09 7.75
N LEU A 13 9.44 3.11 8.59
CA LEU A 13 9.70 4.49 8.19
C LEU A 13 11.18 4.71 7.84
N LYS A 14 12.09 4.04 8.55
CA LYS A 14 13.53 4.17 8.34
C LYS A 14 13.93 3.59 6.99
N PHE A 15 13.34 2.44 6.63
CA PHE A 15 13.53 1.81 5.34
C PHE A 15 12.90 2.63 4.21
N ALA A 16 11.68 3.13 4.41
CA ALA A 16 10.97 3.90 3.40
C ALA A 16 11.66 5.23 3.07
N LYS A 17 12.35 5.85 4.02
CA LYS A 17 12.98 7.16 3.86
C LYS A 17 13.90 7.22 2.64
N GLY A 18 13.59 8.13 1.71
CA GLY A 18 14.33 8.30 0.46
C GLY A 18 13.86 7.39 -0.69
N THR A 19 12.77 6.65 -0.49
CA THR A 19 12.09 5.86 -1.51
C THR A 19 10.71 6.43 -1.82
N PRO A 20 10.10 6.12 -2.99
CA PRO A 20 8.74 6.55 -3.31
C PRO A 20 7.67 6.08 -2.32
N LEU A 21 7.96 5.01 -1.56
CA LEU A 21 7.06 4.52 -0.53
C LEU A 21 6.89 5.55 0.60
N TYR A 22 7.94 6.29 0.97
CA TYR A 22 7.84 7.34 1.99
C TYR A 22 6.83 8.41 1.59
N ASP A 23 6.95 8.93 0.37
CA ASP A 23 6.05 9.97 -0.14
C ASP A 23 4.62 9.44 -0.24
N ALA A 24 4.43 8.23 -0.76
CA ALA A 24 3.13 7.60 -0.89
C ALA A 24 2.41 7.40 0.47
N VAL A 25 3.14 7.00 1.51
CA VAL A 25 2.59 6.84 2.87
C VAL A 25 2.40 8.20 3.53
N ALA A 26 3.28 9.17 3.30
CA ALA A 26 3.14 10.53 3.83
C ALA A 26 1.92 11.25 3.29
N GLU A 27 1.59 11.07 2.01
CA GLU A 27 0.38 11.60 1.42
C GLU A 27 -0.90 11.01 2.03
N ILE A 28 -0.90 9.72 2.36
CA ILE A 28 -2.04 9.10 3.06
C ILE A 28 -2.12 9.62 4.49
N ALA A 29 -1.00 9.59 5.22
CA ALA A 29 -0.94 10.05 6.60
C ALA A 29 -1.48 11.48 6.75
N ALA A 30 -1.09 12.37 5.84
CA ALA A 30 -1.59 13.75 5.79
C ALA A 30 -3.10 13.84 5.54
N ARG A 31 -3.66 12.96 4.70
CA ARG A 31 -5.11 12.91 4.40
C ARG A 31 -5.94 12.39 5.57
N VAL A 32 -5.48 11.34 6.25
CA VAL A 32 -6.17 10.75 7.41
C VAL A 32 -5.86 11.48 8.73
N GLU A 33 -5.23 12.65 8.66
CA GLU A 33 -4.80 13.46 9.81
C GLU A 33 -3.97 12.67 10.84
N ARG A 34 -3.11 11.76 10.36
CA ARG A 34 -2.17 10.97 11.17
C ARG A 34 -0.74 11.39 10.94
N SER A 35 0.10 11.15 11.95
CA SER A 35 1.53 11.27 11.81
C SER A 35 2.09 10.06 11.06
N LEU A 36 3.23 10.26 10.41
CA LEU A 36 3.93 9.19 9.70
C LEU A 36 4.43 8.09 10.65
N ASP A 37 4.79 8.47 11.88
CA ASP A 37 5.23 7.57 12.96
C ASP A 37 4.09 6.60 13.35
N SER A 38 2.85 7.10 13.45
CA SER A 38 1.66 6.26 13.68
C SER A 38 1.36 5.31 12.52
N MET A 39 1.88 5.56 11.33
CA MET A 39 1.74 4.63 10.20
C MET A 39 2.64 3.40 10.36
N GLU A 40 3.72 3.47 11.16
CA GLU A 40 4.58 2.29 11.46
C GLU A 40 3.86 1.25 12.33
N GLU A 41 2.74 1.62 12.94
CA GLU A 41 1.84 0.72 13.64
C GLU A 41 0.99 -0.13 12.72
N LEU A 42 0.87 0.28 11.46
CA LEU A 42 0.05 -0.34 10.45
C LEU A 42 0.88 -1.23 9.53
N THR A 43 0.24 -2.27 9.04
CA THR A 43 0.75 -3.08 7.93
C THR A 43 0.58 -2.36 6.60
N MET A 44 1.38 -2.73 5.60
CA MET A 44 1.22 -2.19 4.25
C MET A 44 -0.17 -2.44 3.66
N GLY A 45 -0.80 -3.58 4.00
CA GLY A 45 -2.19 -3.86 3.63
C GLY A 45 -3.19 -2.89 4.27
N GLU A 46 -3.03 -2.58 5.56
CA GLU A 46 -3.88 -1.60 6.24
C GLU A 46 -3.71 -0.19 5.67
N ILE A 47 -2.47 0.22 5.36
CA ILE A 47 -2.19 1.51 4.72
C ILE A 47 -2.83 1.57 3.32
N TYR A 48 -2.75 0.49 2.55
CA TYR A 48 -3.42 0.39 1.26
C TYR A 48 -4.95 0.49 1.41
N HIS A 49 -5.54 -0.15 2.42
CA HIS A 49 -6.97 -0.01 2.72
C HIS A 49 -7.36 1.42 3.09
N LEU A 50 -6.54 2.12 3.87
CA LEU A 50 -6.74 3.56 4.15
C LEU A 50 -6.69 4.38 2.86
N ALA A 51 -5.72 4.10 1.98
CA ALA A 51 -5.61 4.73 0.68
C ALA A 51 -6.90 4.53 -0.15
N LYS A 52 -7.43 3.30 -0.21
CA LYS A 52 -8.70 3.04 -0.90
C LYS A 52 -9.88 3.78 -0.26
N GLY A 53 -9.90 3.90 1.06
CA GLY A 53 -10.94 4.64 1.78
C GLY A 53 -10.94 6.12 1.45
N GLU A 54 -9.77 6.75 1.42
CA GLU A 54 -9.63 8.20 1.18
C GLU A 54 -9.77 8.60 -0.29
N TYR A 55 -9.23 7.78 -1.20
CA TYR A 55 -9.16 8.13 -2.63
C TYR A 55 -10.27 7.48 -3.47
N GLY A 56 -10.91 6.42 -2.96
CA GLY A 56 -11.92 5.67 -3.70
C GLY A 56 -11.38 5.16 -5.04
N GLU A 57 -12.02 5.58 -6.13
CA GLU A 57 -11.66 5.19 -7.51
C GLU A 57 -10.41 5.91 -8.04
N GLN A 58 -9.96 6.99 -7.40
CA GLN A 58 -8.81 7.80 -7.84
C GLN A 58 -7.56 7.51 -7.02
N LEU A 59 -7.28 6.23 -6.82
CA LEU A 59 -6.12 5.79 -6.05
C LEU A 59 -4.81 6.21 -6.75
N PRO A 60 -3.79 6.68 -6.02
CA PRO A 60 -2.52 7.06 -6.64
C PRO A 60 -1.86 5.87 -7.34
N GLU A 61 -1.16 6.14 -8.45
CA GLU A 61 -0.51 5.11 -9.28
C GLU A 61 0.39 4.16 -8.47
N PHE A 62 1.08 4.67 -7.46
CA PHE A 62 1.90 3.86 -6.55
C PHE A 62 1.09 2.72 -5.92
N TRP A 63 -0.09 3.04 -5.38
CA TRP A 63 -0.95 2.09 -4.69
C TRP A 63 -1.73 1.20 -5.65
N VAL A 64 -2.03 1.68 -6.86
CA VAL A 64 -2.55 0.83 -7.95
C VAL A 64 -1.55 -0.26 -8.28
N ARG A 65 -0.29 0.10 -8.55
CA ARG A 65 0.78 -0.88 -8.83
C ARG A 65 1.07 -1.79 -7.64
N TRP A 66 1.03 -1.24 -6.42
CA TRP A 66 1.16 -2.05 -5.21
C TRP A 66 0.08 -3.14 -5.15
N ALA A 67 -1.17 -2.80 -5.48
CA ALA A 67 -2.26 -3.77 -5.55
C ALA A 67 -2.02 -4.84 -6.62
N GLU A 68 -1.62 -4.43 -7.83
CA GLU A 68 -1.34 -5.36 -8.93
C GLU A 68 -0.26 -6.41 -8.57
N TRP A 69 0.75 -6.03 -7.78
CA TRP A 69 1.82 -6.92 -7.36
C TRP A 69 1.48 -7.77 -6.13
N ASN A 70 0.54 -7.32 -5.29
CA ASN A 70 0.26 -7.90 -3.98
C ASN A 70 -1.16 -8.46 -3.84
N GLU A 71 -2.02 -8.36 -4.87
CA GLU A 71 -3.32 -9.01 -4.87
C GLU A 71 -3.17 -10.53 -5.04
N PRO A 72 -3.65 -11.35 -4.09
CA PRO A 72 -3.75 -12.78 -4.30
C PRO A 72 -4.88 -13.05 -5.29
N GLY A 73 -4.60 -13.07 -6.59
CA GLY A 73 -5.54 -13.63 -7.57
C GLY A 73 -5.62 -13.02 -8.98
N GLN A 74 -4.77 -12.07 -9.41
CA GLN A 74 -4.77 -11.67 -10.83
C GLN A 74 -3.94 -12.61 -11.71
N MET A 75 -4.26 -13.91 -11.66
CA MET A 75 -3.98 -14.87 -12.72
C MET A 75 -5.32 -15.41 -13.23
N ASP A 76 -6.20 -14.59 -13.83
CA ASP A 76 -7.30 -15.12 -14.68
C ASP A 76 -8.09 -14.04 -15.48
N ALA A 77 -7.43 -13.06 -16.11
CA ALA A 77 -8.14 -12.13 -17.01
C ALA A 77 -7.33 -11.62 -18.23
N MET A 78 -6.33 -12.37 -18.69
CA MET A 78 -5.78 -12.21 -20.05
C MET A 78 -5.40 -13.57 -20.62
N GLY A 79 -6.42 -14.29 -21.05
CA GLY A 79 -6.31 -15.55 -21.79
C GLY A 79 -7.55 -15.75 -22.66
N ASP A 80 -8.11 -14.68 -23.22
CA ASP A 80 -9.06 -14.75 -24.32
C ASP A 80 -8.37 -14.19 -25.56
N LEU A 81 -7.74 -15.10 -26.32
CA LEU A 81 -7.43 -14.98 -27.75
C LEU A 81 -6.96 -16.33 -28.30
#